data_AF-A0A3M2KZM8-F1
#
_entry.id   AF-A0A3M2KZM8-F1
#
_cell.length_a   1.000
_cell.length_b   1.000
_cell.length_c   1.000
_cell.angle_alpha   90.00
_cell.angle_beta   90.00
_cell.angle_gamma   90.00
#
_symmetry.space_group_name_H-M   'P 1'
#
loop_
_entity.id
_entity.type
_entity.pdbx_description
1 polymer ?
#
loop_
_entity_poly.entity_id
_entity_poly.type
_entity_poly.pdbx_seq_one_letter_code
_entity_poly.pdbx_strand_id
1 'polypeptide(L)'
;MSYAFTCIPLAYGYVRTDLVAPQRLAETVARLTAAAADHGHELATVFYEDSPQSAALPEAFAELTIECRRSGAHTVFTLPGHLGGMAIPRICLLDFLAARGNAHVWELSS
;
A
#
# COMPACT_ATOMS: atom_id res chain seq x y z
N MET A 1 9.33 1.31 37.01
CA MET A 1 8.23 0.92 36.11
C MET A 1 8.39 1.75 34.85
N SER A 2 9.06 1.21 33.84
CA SER A 2 9.36 1.95 32.61
C SER A 2 8.16 1.81 31.67
N TYR A 3 7.49 2.92 31.37
CA TYR A 3 6.52 2.96 30.27
C TYR A 3 7.30 2.86 28.96
N ALA A 4 7.34 1.67 28.36
CA ALA A 4 7.70 1.57 26.96
C ALA A 4 6.55 2.18 26.16
N PHE A 5 6.76 3.37 25.59
CA PHE A 5 5.92 3.83 24.49
C PHE A 5 6.14 2.86 23.34
N THR A 6 5.25 1.89 23.17
CA THR A 6 5.21 1.07 21.97
C THR A 6 4.72 1.97 20.84
N CYS A 7 5.66 2.52 20.08
CA CYS A 7 5.35 3.19 18.81
C CYS A 7 4.79 2.10 17.86
N ILE A 8 3.53 2.24 17.45
CA ILE A 8 2.92 1.32 16.50
C ILE A 8 3.60 1.57 15.14
N PRO A 9 4.13 0.54 14.47
CA PRO A 9 4.78 0.71 13.18
C PRO A 9 3.77 1.23 12.14
N LEU A 10 4.19 2.21 11.34
CA LEU A 10 3.38 2.71 10.25
C LEU A 10 3.28 1.70 9.10
N ALA A 11 2.15 1.72 8.43
CA ALA A 11 1.92 1.08 7.15
C ALA A 11 1.24 2.06 6.20
N TYR A 12 1.32 1.78 4.90
CA TYR A 12 0.62 2.55 3.87
C TYR A 12 -0.37 1.68 3.11
N GLY A 13 -1.37 2.29 2.50
CA GLY A 13 -2.31 1.64 1.59
C GLY A 13 -1.99 1.95 0.14
N TYR A 14 -2.33 1.02 -0.77
CA TYR A 14 -2.32 1.27 -2.20
C TYR A 14 -3.67 0.85 -2.81
N VAL A 15 -4.34 1.77 -3.51
CA VAL A 15 -5.66 1.53 -4.12
C VAL A 15 -5.67 2.00 -5.56
N ARG A 16 -6.07 1.11 -6.46
CA ARG A 16 -6.45 1.49 -7.82
C ARG A 16 -7.91 1.93 -7.87
N THR A 17 -8.14 3.19 -8.22
CA THR A 17 -9.48 3.80 -8.26
C THR A 17 -10.32 3.22 -9.40
N ASP A 18 -9.69 2.77 -10.49
CA ASP A 18 -10.38 2.15 -11.62
C ASP A 18 -10.92 0.74 -11.32
N LEU A 19 -10.41 0.09 -10.26
CA LEU A 19 -10.84 -1.23 -9.80
C LEU A 19 -11.92 -1.17 -8.70
N VAL A 20 -12.19 0.02 -8.15
CA VAL A 20 -13.10 0.22 -7.03
C VAL A 20 -14.20 1.19 -7.42
N ALA A 21 -15.47 0.76 -7.32
CA ALA A 21 -16.59 1.66 -7.53
C ALA A 21 -16.49 2.87 -6.56
N PRO A 22 -16.71 4.12 -7.00
CA PRO A 22 -16.50 5.31 -6.17
C PRO A 22 -17.20 5.26 -4.80
N GLN A 23 -18.43 4.74 -4.77
CA GLN A 23 -19.22 4.55 -3.55
C GLN A 23 -18.64 3.53 -2.55
N ARG A 24 -17.71 2.67 -2.97
CA ARG A 24 -17.04 1.66 -2.13
C ARG A 24 -15.63 2.05 -1.73
N LEU A 25 -15.15 3.23 -2.13
CA LEU A 25 -13.80 3.69 -1.80
C LEU A 25 -13.61 3.85 -0.29
N ALA A 26 -14.58 4.47 0.39
CA ALA A 26 -14.55 4.63 1.85
C ALA A 26 -14.56 3.28 2.59
N GLU A 27 -15.39 2.33 2.14
CA GLU A 27 -15.42 0.95 2.65
C GLU A 27 -14.06 0.26 2.45
N THR A 28 -13.44 0.46 1.28
CA THR A 28 -12.12 -0.10 0.95
C THR A 28 -11.05 0.44 1.88
N VAL A 29 -11.00 1.75 2.10
CA VAL A 29 -10.05 2.37 3.03
C VAL A 29 -10.27 1.85 4.45
N ALA A 30 -11.51 1.78 4.92
CA ALA A 30 -11.83 1.24 6.25
C ALA A 30 -11.36 -0.21 6.42
N ARG A 31 -11.49 -1.05 5.37
CA ARG A 31 -10.97 -2.42 5.36
C ARG A 31 -9.45 -2.47 5.46
N LEU A 32 -8.74 -1.62 4.72
CA LEU A 32 -7.27 -1.52 4.81
C LEU A 32 -6.83 -1.06 6.21
N THR A 33 -7.54 -0.09 6.79
CA THR A 33 -7.25 0.42 8.14
C THR A 33 -7.46 -0.68 9.19
N ALA A 34 -8.57 -1.41 9.11
CA ALA A 34 -8.85 -2.53 10.00
C ALA A 34 -7.79 -3.63 9.87
N ALA A 35 -7.43 -4.01 8.63
CA ALA A 35 -6.38 -5.00 8.41
C ALA A 35 -5.01 -4.54 8.93
N ALA A 36 -4.64 -3.26 8.75
CA ALA A 36 -3.40 -2.74 9.34
C ALA A 36 -3.41 -2.87 10.87
N ALA A 37 -4.52 -2.49 11.52
CA ALA A 37 -4.67 -2.59 12.97
C ALA A 37 -4.61 -4.04 13.47
N ASP A 38 -5.27 -4.97 12.78
CA ASP A 38 -5.23 -6.42 13.10
C ASP A 38 -3.82 -7.00 12.98
N HIS A 39 -2.97 -6.39 12.13
CA HIS A 39 -1.56 -6.73 11.96
C HIS A 39 -0.61 -5.92 12.84
N GLY A 40 -1.13 -5.12 13.77
CA GLY A 40 -0.31 -4.33 14.69
C GLY A 40 0.35 -3.11 14.05
N HIS A 41 -0.24 -2.58 12.96
CA HIS A 41 0.20 -1.39 12.26
C HIS A 41 -0.82 -0.25 12.37
N GLU A 42 -0.33 0.98 12.24
CA GLU A 42 -1.17 2.16 12.00
C GLU A 42 -1.13 2.50 10.52
N LEU A 43 -2.29 2.56 9.86
CA LEU A 43 -2.37 2.96 8.45
C LEU A 43 -2.23 4.49 8.34
N ALA A 44 -1.07 4.96 7.90
CA ALA A 44 -0.74 6.38 7.87
C ALA A 44 -1.49 7.14 6.75
N THR A 45 -1.47 6.61 5.53
CA THR A 45 -2.23 7.13 4.40
C THR A 45 -2.45 6.04 3.34
N VAL A 46 -3.36 6.30 2.40
CA VAL A 46 -3.61 5.46 1.23
C VAL A 46 -3.21 6.25 -0.02
N PHE A 47 -2.40 5.64 -0.87
CA PHE A 47 -2.04 6.14 -2.18
C PHE A 47 -3.03 5.64 -3.21
N TYR A 48 -3.54 6.55 -4.03
CA TYR A 48 -4.56 6.27 -5.03
C TYR A 48 -3.95 6.37 -6.42
N GLU A 49 -4.12 5.32 -7.20
CA GLU A 49 -3.66 5.26 -8.59
C GLU A 49 -4.87 5.14 -9.51
N ASP A 50 -4.89 5.92 -10.58
CA ASP A 50 -5.87 5.74 -11.64
C ASP A 50 -5.48 4.57 -12.57
N SER A 51 -6.28 4.32 -13.61
CA SER A 51 -5.96 3.27 -14.57
C SER A 51 -4.59 3.53 -15.22
N PRO A 52 -3.68 2.53 -15.29
CA PRO A 52 -2.34 2.72 -15.83
C PRO A 52 -2.41 3.14 -17.31
N GLN A 53 -2.02 4.39 -17.58
CA GLN A 53 -2.10 4.98 -18.92
C GLN A 53 -0.85 4.74 -19.78
N SER A 54 0.23 4.21 -19.20
CA SER A 54 1.52 4.07 -19.89
C SER A 54 2.27 2.80 -19.48
N ALA A 55 3.36 2.51 -20.19
CA ALA A 55 4.30 1.43 -19.86
C ALA A 55 5.32 1.82 -18.77
N ALA A 56 5.11 2.95 -18.08
CA ALA A 56 6.00 3.43 -17.02
C ALA A 56 5.56 2.95 -15.63
N LEU A 57 6.41 3.22 -14.62
CA LEU A 57 6.08 2.98 -13.22
C LEU A 57 4.88 3.84 -12.81
N PRO A 58 3.84 3.28 -12.17
CA PRO A 58 2.72 4.07 -11.69
C PRO A 58 3.17 5.14 -10.69
N GLU A 59 2.64 6.35 -10.82
CA GLU A 59 3.14 7.53 -10.11
C GLU A 59 2.88 7.40 -8.61
N ALA A 60 1.66 7.04 -8.21
CA ALA A 60 1.31 6.87 -6.81
C ALA A 60 2.08 5.69 -6.19
N PHE A 61 2.40 4.65 -6.97
CA PHE A 61 3.25 3.55 -6.51
C PHE A 61 4.72 3.99 -6.29
N ALA A 62 5.24 4.88 -7.14
CA ALA A 62 6.57 5.45 -6.97
C ALA A 62 6.65 6.34 -5.72
N GLU A 63 5.65 7.21 -5.51
CA GLU A 63 5.55 8.06 -4.33
C GLU A 63 5.42 7.24 -3.04
N LEU A 64 4.53 6.25 -3.02
CA LEU A 64 4.40 5.28 -1.93
C LEU A 64 5.75 4.66 -1.57
N THR A 65 6.52 4.25 -2.57
CA THR A 65 7.82 3.60 -2.35
C THR A 65 8.83 4.56 -1.70
N ILE A 66 8.84 5.84 -2.11
CA ILE A 66 9.67 6.88 -1.49
C ILE A 66 9.23 7.09 -0.04
N GLU A 67 7.93 7.14 0.22
CA GLU A 67 7.36 7.38 1.53
C GLU A 67 7.60 6.23 2.51
N CYS A 68 7.53 4.98 2.05
CA CYS A 68 7.98 3.81 2.82
C CYS A 68 9.41 3.98 3.32
N ARG A 69 10.34 4.36 2.44
CA ARG A 69 11.74 4.57 2.82
C ARG A 69 11.91 5.74 3.77
N ARG A 70 11.20 6.84 3.54
CA ARG A 70 11.31 8.08 4.33
C ARG A 70 10.80 7.88 5.76
N SER A 71 9.66 7.21 5.91
CA SER A 71 9.00 7.00 7.19
C SER A 71 9.50 5.77 7.96
N GLY A 72 10.15 4.82 7.27
CA GLY A 72 10.47 3.51 7.84
C GLY A 72 9.29 2.55 7.86
N ALA A 73 8.20 2.84 7.15
CA ALA A 73 7.08 1.91 6.99
C ALA A 73 7.49 0.73 6.10
N HIS A 74 7.50 -0.46 6.66
CA HIS A 74 7.92 -1.69 5.97
C HIS A 74 6.77 -2.47 5.34
N THR A 75 5.52 -2.05 5.54
CA THR A 75 4.33 -2.79 5.11
C THR A 75 3.41 -1.89 4.28
N VAL A 76 2.96 -2.42 3.13
CA VAL A 76 1.94 -1.81 2.28
C VAL A 76 0.74 -2.75 2.20
N PHE A 77 -0.44 -2.29 2.59
CA PHE A 77 -1.69 -3.04 2.46
C PHE A 77 -2.39 -2.72 1.14
N THR A 78 -2.91 -3.75 0.46
CA THR A 78 -3.70 -3.56 -0.77
C THR A 78 -4.72 -4.70 -0.96
N LEU A 79 -5.57 -4.57 -1.97
CA LEU A 79 -6.55 -5.60 -2.34
C LEU A 79 -6.01 -6.50 -3.46
N PRO A 80 -6.51 -7.75 -3.57
CA PRO A 80 -6.13 -8.64 -4.67
C PRO A 80 -6.33 -7.99 -6.04
N GLY A 81 -5.32 -8.11 -6.90
CA GLY A 81 -5.38 -7.63 -8.28
C GLY A 81 -4.99 -6.15 -8.46
N HIS A 82 -4.82 -5.38 -7.39
CA HIS A 82 -4.41 -3.97 -7.47
C HIS A 82 -2.99 -3.79 -8.03
N LEU A 83 -2.13 -4.80 -7.91
CA LEU A 83 -0.79 -4.82 -8.53
C LEU A 83 -0.74 -5.60 -9.84
N GLY A 84 -1.90 -6.00 -10.37
CA GLY A 84 -2.06 -6.76 -11.61
C GLY A 84 -2.60 -5.91 -12.76
N GLY A 85 -2.59 -6.46 -13.97
CA GLY A 85 -3.18 -5.81 -15.15
C GLY A 85 -2.52 -4.49 -15.56
N MET A 86 -1.30 -4.24 -15.11
CA MET A 86 -0.46 -3.12 -15.54
C MET A 86 0.53 -3.57 -16.61
N ALA A 87 1.09 -2.61 -17.34
CA ALA A 87 2.17 -2.87 -18.29
C ALA A 87 3.44 -3.40 -17.59
N ILE A 88 3.72 -2.94 -16.37
CA ILE A 88 4.78 -3.49 -15.52
C ILE A 88 4.27 -4.75 -14.82
N PRO A 89 4.97 -5.90 -14.93
CA PRO A 89 4.60 -7.11 -14.22
C PRO A 89 4.60 -6.91 -12.69
N ARG A 90 3.63 -7.55 -12.00
CA ARG A 90 3.51 -7.54 -10.53
C ARG A 90 4.85 -7.79 -9.83
N ILE A 91 5.62 -8.78 -10.30
CA ILE A 91 6.91 -9.11 -9.69
C ILE A 91 7.91 -7.95 -9.73
N CYS A 92 7.94 -7.18 -10.83
CA CYS A 92 8.81 -6.02 -10.95
C CYS A 92 8.40 -4.89 -10.00
N LEU A 93 7.10 -4.71 -9.73
CA LEU A 93 6.60 -3.74 -8.75
C LEU A 93 7.00 -4.15 -7.32
N LEU A 94 6.89 -5.44 -7.00
CA LEU A 94 7.31 -5.95 -5.69
C LEU A 94 8.82 -5.81 -5.47
N ASP A 95 9.63 -6.18 -6.48
CA ASP A 95 11.08 -6.04 -6.43
C ASP A 95 11.49 -4.56 -6.30
N PHE A 96 10.79 -3.67 -7.00
CA PHE A 96 11.01 -2.22 -6.89
C PHE A 96 10.71 -1.71 -5.48
N LEU A 97 9.56 -2.06 -4.91
CA LEU A 97 9.17 -1.66 -3.55
C LEU A 97 10.16 -2.19 -2.51
N ALA A 98 10.56 -3.46 -2.62
CA ALA A 98 11.53 -4.06 -1.71
C ALA A 98 12.89 -3.35 -1.81
N ALA A 99 13.39 -3.12 -3.02
CA ALA A 99 14.71 -2.53 -3.25
C ALA A 99 14.79 -1.03 -2.93
N ARG A 100 13.70 -0.28 -3.17
CA ARG A 100 13.71 1.19 -3.07
C ARG A 100 12.96 1.72 -1.85
N GLY A 101 11.95 1.00 -1.37
CA GLY A 101 11.13 1.37 -0.21
C GLY A 101 11.50 0.60 1.06
N ASN A 102 12.27 -0.48 0.96
CA ASN A 102 12.47 -1.44 2.05
C ASN A 102 11.13 -1.91 2.65
N ALA A 103 10.14 -2.13 1.78
CA ALA A 103 8.79 -2.50 2.15
C ALA A 103 8.31 -3.71 1.36
N HIS A 104 7.29 -4.38 1.89
CA HIS A 104 6.64 -5.51 1.25
C HIS A 104 5.13 -5.28 1.21
N VAL A 105 4.45 -6.01 0.32
CA VAL A 105 3.01 -5.90 0.13
C VAL A 105 2.30 -7.00 0.90
N TRP A 106 1.21 -6.62 1.55
CA TRP A 106 0.23 -7.49 2.17
C TRP A 106 -1.11 -7.34 1.42
N GLU A 107 -1.44 -8.34 0.60
CA GLU A 107 -2.73 -8.42 -0.08
C GLU A 107 -3.77 -9.04 0.86
N LEU A 108 -4.86 -8.32 1.12
CA LEU A 108 -5.94 -8.83 1.96
C LEU A 108 -6.56 -10.06 1.30
N SER A 109 -6.74 -11.13 2.09
CA SER A 109 -7.56 -12.27 1.69
C SER A 109 -8.99 -11.80 1.41
N SER A 110 -9.57 -12.29 0.31
CA SER A 110 -10.95 -12.01 -0.10
C SER A 110 -11.98 -12.57 0.87
#